data_AF-A0A7S0P9H1-F1
#
_entry.id   AF-A0A7S0P9H1-F1
#
_cell.length_a   1.000
_cell.length_b   1.000
_cell.length_c   1.000
_cell.angle_alpha   90.00
_cell.angle_beta   90.00
_cell.angle_gamma   90.00
#
_symmetry.space_group_name_H-M   'P 1'
#
loop_
_entity.id
_entity.type
_entity.pdbx_description
1 polymer ?
#
loop_
_entity_poly.entity_id
_entity_poly.type
_entity_poly.pdbx_seq_one_letter_code
_entity_poly.pdbx_strand_id
1 'polypeptide(L)'
;SATSPGPLQSPFEQVLLHGMVRDAEGRKMSKSLGNVIDPLAVTDGRPLADMLADVASGNLSAAEAKRAEARILADFPEGIPASGADALRGALLHLMQGQSADVNMDVRRVQSW
;
A
#
# COMPACT_ATOMS: atom_id res chain seq x y z
N SER A 1 -10.49 37.52 34.60
CA SER A 1 -10.91 37.86 33.23
C SER A 1 -10.34 36.81 32.30
N ALA A 2 -11.19 35.96 31.70
CA ALA A 2 -10.75 34.94 30.75
C ALA A 2 -10.59 35.60 29.37
N THR A 3 -9.36 35.64 28.86
CA THR A 3 -9.03 36.14 27.52
C THR A 3 -9.71 35.23 26.49
N SER A 4 -10.59 35.78 25.66
CA SER A 4 -11.21 35.02 24.56
C SER A 4 -10.12 34.58 23.57
N PRO A 5 -10.10 33.32 23.11
CA PRO A 5 -9.15 32.90 22.10
C PRO A 5 -9.37 33.73 20.83
N GLY A 6 -8.27 34.24 20.26
CA GLY A 6 -8.29 34.99 19.01
C GLY A 6 -8.86 34.14 17.85
N PRO A 7 -9.17 34.75 16.70
CA PRO A 7 -9.76 34.05 15.57
C PRO A 7 -8.92 32.83 15.19
N LEU A 8 -9.57 31.68 15.07
CA LEU A 8 -8.94 30.42 14.70
C LEU A 8 -8.31 30.57 13.31
N GLN A 9 -6.99 30.68 13.26
CA GLN A 9 -6.25 30.74 12.01
C GLN A 9 -6.13 29.32 11.43
N SER A 10 -6.42 29.15 10.13
CA SER A 10 -6.27 27.86 9.46
C SER A 10 -4.81 27.41 9.58
N PRO A 11 -4.53 26.14 9.96
CA PRO A 11 -3.16 25.65 10.10
C PRO A 11 -2.41 25.59 8.76
N PHE A 12 -3.14 25.52 7.64
CA PHE A 12 -2.57 25.47 6.29
C PHE A 12 -3.42 26.29 5.30
N GLU A 13 -2.75 26.97 4.38
CA GLU A 13 -3.39 27.73 3.29
C GLU A 13 -3.81 26.84 2.12
N GLN A 14 -3.09 25.74 1.90
CA GLN A 14 -3.33 24.79 0.82
C GLN A 14 -3.17 23.36 1.34
N VAL A 15 -4.06 22.47 0.92
CA VAL A 15 -4.01 21.03 1.23
C VAL A 15 -4.13 20.26 -0.07
N LEU A 16 -3.11 19.47 -0.39
CA LEU A 16 -3.13 18.54 -1.51
C LEU A 16 -3.63 17.19 -1.03
N LEU A 17 -4.75 16.72 -1.58
CA LEU A 17 -5.32 15.41 -1.30
C LEU A 17 -5.10 14.47 -2.47
N HIS A 18 -4.90 13.19 -2.18
CA HIS A 18 -4.81 12.12 -3.17
C HIS A 18 -5.81 11.02 -2.84
N GLY A 19 -6.15 10.20 -3.85
CA GLY A 19 -7.01 9.03 -3.66
C GLY A 19 -6.40 8.01 -2.69
N MET A 20 -7.25 7.22 -2.05
CA MET A 20 -6.83 6.19 -1.12
C MET A 20 -6.20 5.01 -1.87
N VAL A 21 -4.98 4.63 -1.48
CA VAL A 21 -4.32 3.45 -2.05
C VAL A 21 -4.97 2.18 -1.52
N ARG A 22 -5.32 1.29 -2.44
CA ARG A 22 -5.98 0.00 -2.22
C ARG A 22 -5.14 -1.12 -2.82
N ASP A 23 -5.40 -2.34 -2.40
CA ASP A 23 -4.79 -3.49 -3.06
C ASP A 23 -5.30 -3.66 -4.50
N ALA A 24 -4.72 -4.60 -5.24
CA ALA A 24 -5.05 -4.86 -6.65
C ALA A 24 -6.54 -5.23 -6.87
N GLU A 25 -7.24 -5.70 -5.83
CA GLU A 25 -8.65 -6.05 -5.85
C GLU A 25 -9.57 -4.90 -5.39
N GLY A 26 -9.03 -3.74 -5.04
CA GLY A 26 -9.79 -2.59 -4.55
C GLY A 26 -10.20 -2.69 -3.08
N ARG A 27 -9.61 -3.62 -2.31
CA ARG A 27 -9.83 -3.69 -0.87
C ARG A 27 -8.94 -2.66 -0.17
N LYS A 28 -9.46 -2.09 0.91
CA LYS A 28 -8.65 -1.25 1.81
C LYS A 28 -7.48 -2.08 2.32
N MET A 29 -6.26 -1.55 2.17
CA MET A 29 -5.09 -2.18 2.77
C MET A 29 -5.21 -2.16 4.29
N SER A 30 -5.06 -3.31 4.94
CA SER A 30 -5.08 -3.46 6.39
C SER A 30 -4.25 -4.64 6.85
N LYS A 31 -3.64 -4.49 8.03
CA LYS A 31 -2.84 -5.55 8.64
C LYS A 31 -3.68 -6.79 8.95
N SER A 32 -4.95 -6.62 9.31
CA SER A 32 -5.86 -7.72 9.64
C SER A 32 -6.33 -8.52 8.42
N LEU A 33 -6.22 -7.97 7.21
CA LEU A 33 -6.49 -8.67 5.94
C LEU A 33 -5.23 -9.22 5.28
N GLY A 34 -4.04 -8.94 5.82
CA GLY A 34 -2.77 -9.39 5.23
C GLY A 34 -2.53 -8.89 3.81
N ASN A 35 -3.11 -7.74 3.44
CA ASN A 35 -3.02 -7.14 2.10
C ASN A 35 -2.25 -5.83 2.06
N VAL A 36 -1.51 -5.52 3.13
CA VAL A 36 -0.61 -4.37 3.13
C VAL A 36 0.59 -4.70 2.25
N ILE A 37 0.90 -3.79 1.33
CA ILE A 37 2.14 -3.83 0.55
C ILE A 37 3.13 -2.90 1.24
N ASP A 38 4.26 -3.47 1.67
CA ASP A 38 5.38 -2.68 2.17
C ASP A 38 6.08 -2.01 0.98
N PRO A 39 6.17 -0.67 0.91
CA PRO A 39 6.85 0.01 -0.20
C PRO A 39 8.31 -0.41 -0.33
N LEU A 40 9.00 -0.76 0.77
CA LEU A 40 10.39 -1.23 0.72
C LEU A 40 10.49 -2.61 0.06
N ALA A 41 9.48 -3.47 0.23
CA ALA A 41 9.42 -4.75 -0.49
C ALA A 41 9.30 -4.55 -2.00
N VAL A 42 8.71 -3.43 -2.44
CA VAL A 42 8.59 -3.09 -3.86
C VAL A 42 9.89 -2.47 -4.40
N THR A 43 10.54 -1.59 -3.63
CA THR A 43 11.79 -0.95 -4.07
C THR A 43 12.96 -1.92 -4.08
N ASP A 44 13.14 -2.66 -3.00
CA ASP A 44 14.35 -3.47 -2.75
C ASP A 44 14.14 -4.95 -3.10
N GLY A 45 12.88 -5.32 -3.38
CA GLY A 45 12.46 -6.69 -3.56
C GLY A 45 12.21 -7.40 -2.22
N ARG A 46 11.43 -8.47 -2.27
CA ARG A 46 11.20 -9.36 -1.14
C ARG A 46 11.02 -10.81 -1.61
N PRO A 47 11.86 -11.75 -1.15
CA PRO A 47 11.70 -13.17 -1.45
C PRO A 47 10.36 -13.72 -0.95
N LEU A 48 9.80 -14.70 -1.66
CA LEU A 48 8.56 -15.37 -1.27
C LEU A 48 8.59 -15.88 0.19
N ALA A 49 9.71 -16.46 0.62
CA ALA A 49 9.86 -17.00 1.97
C ALA A 49 9.61 -15.94 3.06
N ASP A 50 10.12 -14.72 2.86
CA ASP A 50 9.94 -13.62 3.80
C ASP A 50 8.50 -13.12 3.80
N MET A 51 7.86 -13.07 2.63
CA MET A 51 6.43 -12.72 2.53
C MET A 51 5.54 -13.71 3.29
N LEU A 52 5.85 -15.01 3.22
CA LEU A 52 5.12 -16.03 3.96
C LEU A 52 5.40 -15.94 5.47
N ALA A 53 6.64 -15.64 5.87
CA ALA A 53 7.00 -15.40 7.27
C ALA A 53 6.27 -14.17 7.86
N ASP A 54 6.09 -13.11 7.06
CA ASP A 54 5.30 -11.94 7.45
C ASP A 54 3.84 -12.31 7.75
N VAL A 55 3.23 -13.17 6.94
CA VAL A 55 1.86 -13.65 7.19
C VAL A 55 1.80 -14.51 8.45
N ALA A 56 2.75 -15.41 8.63
CA ALA A 56 2.81 -16.30 9.80
C ALA A 56 3.03 -15.55 11.13
N SER A 57 3.78 -14.44 11.09
CA SER A 57 4.06 -13.60 12.27
C SER A 57 2.98 -12.53 12.52
N GLY A 58 2.08 -12.31 11.56
CA GLY A 58 1.05 -11.29 11.61
C GLY A 58 -0.10 -11.63 12.57
N ASN A 59 -0.83 -10.59 13.00
CA ASN A 59 -2.04 -10.75 13.81
C ASN A 59 -3.28 -11.02 12.93
N LEU A 60 -3.27 -12.15 12.21
CA LEU A 60 -4.37 -12.58 11.35
C LEU A 60 -5.14 -13.75 11.99
N SER A 61 -6.43 -13.85 11.68
CA SER A 61 -7.15 -15.10 11.93
C SER A 61 -6.60 -16.22 11.03
N ALA A 62 -6.71 -17.48 11.45
CA ALA A 62 -6.26 -18.62 10.64
C ALA A 62 -6.87 -18.64 9.22
N ALA A 63 -8.13 -18.22 9.08
CA ALA A 63 -8.80 -18.15 7.79
C ALA A 63 -8.30 -17.00 6.89
N GLU A 64 -7.88 -15.87 7.48
CA GLU A 64 -7.28 -14.76 6.72
C GLU A 64 -5.81 -15.07 6.38
N ALA A 65 -5.04 -15.68 7.29
CA ALA A 65 -3.67 -16.11 7.03
C ALA A 65 -3.61 -17.07 5.83
N LYS A 66 -4.45 -18.11 5.82
CA LYS A 66 -4.54 -19.05 4.69
C LYS A 66 -4.92 -18.36 3.38
N ARG A 67 -5.80 -17.35 3.42
CA ARG A 67 -6.19 -16.57 2.24
C ARG A 67 -5.05 -15.67 1.76
N ALA A 68 -4.33 -15.03 2.67
CA ALA A 68 -3.18 -14.20 2.37
C ALA A 68 -2.04 -15.04 1.75
N GLU A 69 -1.71 -16.20 2.33
CA GLU A 69 -0.73 -17.14 1.78
C GLU A 69 -1.10 -17.60 0.36
N ALA A 70 -2.35 -18.04 0.17
CA ALA A 70 -2.82 -18.50 -1.15
C ALA A 70 -2.70 -17.40 -2.20
N ARG A 71 -3.00 -16.15 -1.85
CA ARG A 71 -2.84 -15.00 -2.74
C ARG A 71 -1.38 -14.70 -3.03
N ILE A 72 -0.50 -14.68 -2.02
CA ILE A 72 0.93 -14.45 -2.21
C ILE A 72 1.52 -15.47 -3.17
N LEU A 73 1.19 -16.75 -3.01
CA LEU A 73 1.66 -17.83 -3.90
C LEU A 73 1.14 -17.68 -5.33
N ALA A 74 -0.08 -17.16 -5.50
CA ALA A 74 -0.68 -16.95 -6.82
C ALA A 74 -0.11 -15.71 -7.53
N ASP A 75 0.07 -14.60 -6.81
CA ASP A 75 0.49 -13.31 -7.39
C ASP A 75 2.00 -13.17 -7.49
N PHE A 76 2.75 -13.76 -6.55
CA PHE A 76 4.20 -13.61 -6.38
C PHE A 76 4.89 -14.97 -6.15
N PRO A 77 4.81 -15.92 -7.10
CA PRO A 77 5.36 -17.27 -6.93
C PRO A 77 6.88 -17.30 -6.69
N GLU A 78 7.60 -16.25 -7.08
CA GLU A 78 9.04 -16.08 -6.85
C GLU A 78 9.37 -14.93 -5.88
N GLY A 79 8.34 -14.31 -5.29
CA GLY A 79 8.45 -13.08 -4.49
C GLY A 79 8.28 -11.81 -5.33
N ILE A 80 8.54 -10.67 -4.69
CA ILE A 80 8.54 -9.36 -5.33
C ILE A 80 9.96 -9.06 -5.82
N PRO A 81 10.21 -8.89 -7.13
CA PRO A 81 11.49 -8.42 -7.63
C PRO A 81 11.70 -6.94 -7.27
N ALA A 82 12.96 -6.56 -7.10
CA ALA A 82 13.34 -5.17 -6.88
C ALA A 82 12.99 -4.32 -8.12
N SER A 83 12.30 -3.20 -7.91
CA SER A 83 11.93 -2.24 -8.97
C SER A 83 12.56 -0.85 -8.79
N GLY A 84 13.14 -0.58 -7.62
CA GLY A 84 13.70 0.73 -7.28
C GLY A 84 12.63 1.80 -7.00
N ALA A 85 13.08 2.91 -6.42
CA ALA A 85 12.18 3.98 -5.99
C ALA A 85 11.52 4.74 -7.16
N ASP A 86 12.21 4.86 -8.30
CA ASP A 86 11.69 5.61 -9.45
C ASP A 86 10.56 4.89 -10.18
N ALA A 87 10.64 3.57 -10.33
CA ALA A 87 9.56 2.78 -10.92
C ALA A 87 8.28 2.88 -10.06
N LEU A 88 8.43 2.77 -8.73
CA LEU A 88 7.32 2.95 -7.78
C LEU A 88 6.71 4.36 -7.90
N ARG A 89 7.55 5.40 -7.95
CA ARG A 89 7.09 6.78 -8.10
C ARG A 89 6.36 6.99 -9.43
N GLY A 90 6.90 6.48 -10.53
CA GLY A 90 6.29 6.56 -11.86
C GLY A 90 4.91 5.89 -11.90
N ALA A 91 4.82 4.68 -11.36
CA ALA A 91 3.56 3.94 -11.27
C ALA A 91 2.51 4.69 -10.45
N LEU A 92 2.87 5.23 -9.27
CA LEU A 92 1.94 5.99 -8.43
C LEU A 92 1.45 7.26 -9.13
N LEU A 93 2.36 8.02 -9.74
CA LEU A 93 2.00 9.22 -10.51
C LEU A 93 1.06 8.88 -11.67
N HIS A 94 1.31 7.78 -12.38
CA HIS A 94 0.46 7.32 -13.46
C HIS A 94 -0.94 6.92 -12.96
N LEU A 95 -1.02 6.17 -11.85
CA LEU A 95 -2.30 5.72 -11.29
C LEU A 95 -3.14 6.87 -10.72
N MET A 96 -2.50 7.96 -10.29
CA MET A 96 -3.19 9.16 -9.82
C MET A 96 -3.78 10.02 -10.97
N GLN A 97 -3.39 9.78 -12.22
CA GLN A 97 -3.92 10.50 -13.39
C GLN A 97 -5.33 9.98 -13.72
N GLY A 98 -6.36 10.62 -13.17
CA GLY A 98 -7.77 10.37 -13.51
C GLY A 98 -8.61 9.66 -12.45
N GLN A 99 -8.04 9.29 -11.29
CA GLN A 99 -8.76 8.69 -10.16
C GLN A 99 -8.74 9.64 -8.95
N SER A 100 -9.88 10.27 -8.64
CA SER A 100 -9.97 11.26 -7.56
C SER A 100 -10.23 10.68 -6.18
N ALA A 101 -10.64 9.40 -6.07
CA ALA A 101 -11.08 8.80 -4.81
C ALA A 101 -10.23 7.62 -4.36
N ASP A 102 -9.90 6.70 -5.27
CA ASP A 102 -9.27 5.42 -4.95
C ASP A 102 -8.23 5.04 -6.01
N VAL A 103 -7.09 4.51 -5.57
CA VAL A 103 -5.99 4.05 -6.42
C VAL A 103 -5.73 2.58 -6.13
N ASN A 104 -6.07 1.70 -7.06
CA ASN A 104 -5.79 0.25 -6.91
C ASN A 104 -4.35 -0.03 -7.34
N MET A 105 -3.51 -0.37 -6.37
CA MET A 105 -2.09 -0.63 -6.59
C MET A 105 -1.84 -2.12 -6.85
N ASP A 106 -1.39 -2.43 -8.06
CA ASP A 106 -0.87 -3.74 -8.43
C ASP A 106 0.66 -3.65 -8.56
N VAL A 107 1.39 -4.33 -7.68
CA VAL A 107 2.86 -4.33 -7.65
C VAL A 107 3.45 -4.82 -8.97
N ARG A 108 2.77 -5.70 -9.69
CA ARG A 108 3.22 -6.19 -11.00
C ARG A 108 3.24 -5.08 -12.05
N ARG A 109 2.42 -4.03 -11.89
CA ARG A 109 2.43 -2.85 -12.76
C ARG A 109 3.55 -1.87 -12.43
N VAL A 110 4.19 -1.99 -11.26
CA VAL A 110 5.36 -1.16 -10.92
C VAL A 110 6.58 -1.65 -11.70
N GLN A 111 6.70 -2.95 -11.91
CA GLN A 111 7.83 -3.59 -12.61
C GLN A 111 7.92 -3.22 -14.09
N SER A 112 6.87 -2.67 -14.70
CA SER A 112 6.85 -2.30 -16.11
C SER A 112 7.40 -0.90 -16.41
N TRP A 113 7.99 -0.22 -15.42
CA TRP A 113 8.48 1.16 -15.51
C TRP A 113 9.98 1.26 -15.29
#